data_AF-T0I985-F1
#
_entry.id   AF-T0I985-F1
#
_cell.length_a   1.000
_cell.length_b   1.000
_cell.length_c   1.000
_cell.angle_alpha   90.00
_cell.angle_beta   90.00
_cell.angle_gamma   90.00
#
_symmetry.space_group_name_H-M   'P 1'
#
loop_
_entity.id
_entity.type
_entity.pdbx_description
1 polymer ?
#
loop_
_entity_poly.entity_id
_entity_poly.type
_entity_poly.pdbx_seq_one_letter_code
_entity_poly.pdbx_strand_id
1 'polypeptide(L)' 'MGIYSVELYLQVRLACADGMSQRAAAKRFNVSRDTVRKMLSFSSPPGYRRQSVPQRPKLDGFVAMALLQKS' A
#
# COMPACT_ATOMS: atom_id res chain seq x y z
N MET A 1 -1.28 11.40 -3.73
CA MET A 1 -1.41 10.25 -4.65
C MET A 1 -2.80 9.68 -4.49
N GLY A 2 -3.68 10.07 -5.41
CA GLY A 2 -5.12 9.87 -5.31
C GLY A 2 -5.52 8.40 -5.25
N ILE A 3 -6.59 8.14 -4.53
CA ILE A 3 -7.28 6.85 -4.48
C ILE A 3 -7.51 6.39 -5.93
N TYR A 4 -6.87 5.29 -6.35
CA TYR A 4 -7.20 4.67 -7.63
C TYR A 4 -8.68 4.32 -7.59
N SER A 5 -9.48 5.02 -8.40
CA SER A 5 -10.93 4.80 -8.45
C SER A 5 -11.20 3.35 -8.85
N VAL A 6 -12.27 2.77 -8.31
CA VAL A 6 -12.69 1.39 -8.63
C VAL A 6 -12.86 1.20 -10.15
N GLU A 7 -13.24 2.27 -10.84
CA GLU A 7 -13.38 2.32 -12.29
C GLU A 7 -12.07 2.03 -13.04
N LEU A 8 -10.94 2.59 -12.62
CA LEU A 8 -9.64 2.30 -13.22
C LEU A 8 -9.27 0.81 -13.07
N TYR A 9 -9.57 0.22 -11.91
CA TYR A 9 -9.38 -1.21 -11.66
C TYR A 9 -10.21 -2.09 -12.59
N LEU A 10 -11.44 -1.67 -12.90
CA LEU A 10 -12.32 -2.40 -13.82
C LEU A 10 -11.82 -2.28 -15.26
N GLN A 11 -11.51 -1.06 -15.72
CA GLN A 11 -11.04 -0.80 -17.08
C GLN A 11 -9.74 -1.55 -17.41
N VAL A 12 -8.77 -1.58 -16.49
CA VAL A 12 -7.52 -2.33 -16.67
C VAL A 12 -7.78 -3.83 -16.80
N ARG A 13 -8.71 -4.37 -16.01
CA ARG A 13 -9.06 -5.80 -16.05
C ARG A 13 -9.78 -6.19 -17.32
N LEU A 14 -10.74 -5.41 -17.76
CA LEU A 14 -11.45 -5.63 -19.03
C LEU A 14 -10.45 -5.61 -20.19
N ALA A 15 -9.59 -4.58 -20.24
CA ALA A 15 -8.58 -4.49 -21.30
C ALA A 15 -7.66 -5.73 -21.33
N CYS A 16 -7.19 -6.21 -20.18
CA CYS A 16 -6.36 -7.41 -20.13
C CYS A 16 -7.14 -8.70 -20.44
N ALA A 17 -8.41 -8.80 -20.07
CA ALA A 17 -9.30 -9.91 -20.44
C ALA A 17 -9.53 -9.95 -21.95
N ASP A 18 -9.59 -8.79 -22.60
CA ASP A 18 -9.68 -8.63 -24.07
C ASP A 18 -8.36 -8.91 -24.80
N GLY A 19 -7.33 -9.43 -24.10
CA GLY A 19 -6.04 -9.82 -24.68
C GLY A 19 -4.96 -8.75 -24.64
N MET A 20 -5.20 -7.59 -24.01
CA MET A 20 -4.16 -6.56 -23.86
C MET A 20 -3.07 -7.01 -22.87
N SER A 21 -1.80 -6.95 -23.29
CA SER A 21 -0.68 -7.22 -22.38
C SER A 21 -0.62 -6.20 -21.24
N GLN A 22 -0.11 -6.61 -20.08
CA GLN A 22 0.07 -5.71 -18.93
C GLN A 22 0.93 -4.47 -19.26
N ARG A 23 1.89 -4.61 -20.19
CA ARG A 23 2.73 -3.49 -20.66
C ARG A 23 1.94 -2.49 -21.49
N ALA A 24 1.05 -2.98 -22.34
CA ALA A 24 0.15 -2.13 -23.12
C ALA A 24 -0.88 -1.43 -22.22
N ALA A 25 -1.45 -2.13 -21.26
CA ALA A 25 -2.35 -1.55 -20.27
C ALA A 25 -1.67 -0.45 -19.45
N ALA A 26 -0.46 -0.68 -18.95
CA ALA A 26 0.32 0.31 -18.19
C ALA A 26 0.52 1.62 -18.97
N LYS A 27 0.84 1.52 -20.28
CA LYS A 27 0.96 2.68 -21.16
C LYS A 27 -0.38 3.37 -21.42
N ARG A 28 -1.44 2.60 -21.70
CA ARG A 28 -2.77 3.12 -22.02
C ARG A 28 -3.39 3.89 -20.86
N PHE A 29 -3.24 3.38 -19.65
CA PHE A 29 -3.84 3.93 -18.45
C PHE A 29 -2.89 4.83 -17.63
N ASN A 30 -1.69 5.08 -18.15
CA ASN A 30 -0.65 5.89 -17.50
C ASN A 30 -0.39 5.47 -16.03
N VAL A 31 -0.25 4.17 -15.80
CA VAL A 31 0.06 3.59 -14.49
C VAL A 31 1.30 2.71 -14.56
N SER A 32 1.96 2.50 -13.43
CA SER A 32 3.10 1.59 -13.38
C SER A 32 2.67 0.15 -13.69
N ARG A 33 3.59 -0.64 -14.23
CA ARG A 33 3.38 -2.08 -14.44
C ARG A 33 3.06 -2.81 -13.13
N ASP A 34 3.62 -2.37 -12.01
CA ASP A 34 3.35 -2.96 -10.71
C ASP A 34 1.93 -2.64 -10.22
N THR A 35 1.40 -1.46 -10.53
CA THR A 35 -0.01 -1.12 -10.27
C THR A 35 -0.93 -2.00 -11.11
N VAL A 36 -0.63 -2.22 -12.40
CA VAL A 36 -1.39 -3.16 -13.24
C VAL A 36 -1.32 -4.58 -12.69
N ARG A 37 -0.14 -5.05 -12.29
CA ARG A 37 0.01 -6.38 -11.68
C ARG A 37 -0.89 -6.52 -10.45
N LYS A 38 -0.87 -5.53 -9.55
CA LYS A 38 -1.76 -5.51 -8.38
C LYS A 38 -3.24 -5.50 -8.78
N MET A 39 -3.62 -4.73 -9.80
CA MET A 39 -5.00 -4.67 -10.29
C MET A 39 -5.52 -5.99 -10.84
N LEU A 40 -4.64 -6.82 -11.41
CA LEU A 40 -4.98 -8.15 -11.91
C LEU A 40 -4.95 -9.22 -10.81
N SER A 41 -4.09 -9.08 -9.81
CA SER A 41 -3.94 -10.04 -8.71
C SER A 41 -5.03 -9.94 -7.65
N PHE A 42 -5.67 -8.78 -7.49
CA PHE A 42 -6.69 -8.55 -6.44
C PHE A 42 -8.06 -8.22 -7.04
N SER A 43 -9.12 -8.83 -6.52
CA SER A 43 -10.52 -8.64 -6.99
C SER A 43 -11.05 -7.23 -6.71
N SER A 44 -10.62 -6.60 -5.64
CA SER A 44 -10.82 -5.19 -5.31
C SER A 44 -9.46 -4.55 -5.06
N PRO A 45 -9.28 -3.23 -5.23
CA PRO A 45 -8.08 -2.56 -4.71
C PRO A 45 -7.90 -3.03 -3.27
N PRO A 46 -6.74 -3.60 -2.90
CA PRO A 46 -6.50 -4.00 -1.53
C PRO A 46 -6.75 -2.74 -0.71
N GLY A 47 -7.83 -2.75 0.08
CA GLY A 47 -8.14 -1.62 0.93
C GLY A 47 -6.89 -1.34 1.73
N TYR A 48 -6.47 -0.07 1.80
CA TYR A 48 -5.43 0.36 2.73
C TYR A 48 -5.96 0.16 4.15
N ARG A 49 -6.05 -1.10 4.59
CA ARG A 49 -6.39 -1.52 5.93
C ARG A 49 -5.09 -1.94 6.56
N ARG A 50 -4.64 -1.17 7.55
CA ARG A 50 -3.58 -1.63 8.44
C ARG A 50 -4.10 -2.93 9.09
N GLN A 51 -3.34 -4.01 8.93
CA GLN A 51 -3.68 -5.31 9.53
C GLN A 51 -3.58 -5.27 11.05
N SER A 52 -2.78 -4.34 11.59
CA SER A 52 -2.64 -4.08 13.01
C SER A 52 -2.87 -2.60 13.32
N VAL A 53 -3.38 -2.33 14.52
CA VAL A 53 -3.36 -0.97 15.09
C VAL A 53 -1.90 -0.50 15.11
N PRO A 54 -1.59 0.75 14.70
CA PRO A 54 -0.25 1.28 14.81
C PRO A 54 0.27 1.05 16.24
N GLN A 55 1.36 0.28 16.38
CA GLN A 55 2.05 0.19 17.66
C GLN A 55 2.48 1.61 18.01
N ARG A 56 1.94 2.15 19.11
CA ARG A 56 2.38 3.42 19.69
C ARG A 56 3.25 3.08 20.90
N PRO A 57 4.48 2.55 20.72
CA PRO A 57 5.38 2.39 21.85
C PRO A 57 5.60 3.78 22.42
N LYS A 58 5.04 4.02 23.60
CA LYS A 58 5.32 5.24 24.34
C LYS A 58 6.78 5.16 24.76
N LEU A 59 7.48 6.29 24.72
CA LEU A 59 8.77 6.41 25.37
C LEU A 59 8.55 6.03 26.85
N ASP A 60 9.26 5.04 27.34
CA ASP A 60 9.21 4.70 28.76
C ASP A 60 9.63 5.93 29.58
N GLY A 61 9.13 6.00 30.82
CA GLY A 61 9.48 7.06 31.75
C GLY A 61 11.00 7.20 31.85
N PHE A 62 11.50 8.44 31.75
CA PHE A 62 12.92 8.73 31.86
C PHE A 62 13.46 8.23 33.23
N VAL A 63 14.32 7.23 33.21
CA VAL A 63 15.08 6.81 34.40
C VAL A 63 16.30 7.71 34.51
N ALA A 64 16.21 8.73 35.35
CA ALA A 64 17.40 9.42 35.82
C ALA A 64 18.24 8.41 36.62
N MET A 65 19.40 8.01 36.09
CA MET A 65 20.38 7.19 36.81
C MET A 65 20.97 8.01 37.97
N ALA A 66 20.21 8.18 39.05
CA ALA A 66 20.67 8.79 40.29
C ALA A 66 20.97 7.70 41.33
N LEU A 67 21.92 6.83 41.02
CA LEU A 67 22.53 5.94 42.01
C LEU A 67 24.02 5.82 41.70
N LEU A 68 24.83 6.64 42.41
CA LEU A 68 26.17 6.32 42.95
C LEU A 68 27.04 7.58 43.08
N GLN A 69 26.79 8.40 44.10
CA GLN A 69 27.82 9.11 44.86
C GLN A 69 27.29 9.24 46.30
N LYS A 70 27.26 8.11 47.04
CA LYS A 70 28.30 7.68 48.01
C LYS A 70 28.37 8.62 49.21
N SER A 71 27.76 8.18 50.30
CA SER A 71 27.99 8.63 51.69
C SER A 71 29.45 8.51 52.09
#